data_AF-A0A512C290-F1
#
_entry.id   AF-A0A512C290-F1
#
_cell.length_a   1.000
_cell.length_b   1.000
_cell.length_c   1.000
_cell.angle_alpha   90.00
_cell.angle_beta   90.00
_cell.angle_gamma   90.00
#
_symmetry.space_group_name_H-M   'P 1'
#
loop_
_entity.id
_entity.type
_entity.pdbx_description
1 polymer ?
#
loop_
_entity_poly.entity_id
_entity_poly.type
_entity_poly.pdbx_seq_one_letter_code
_entity_poly.pdbx_strand_id
1 'polypeptide(L)' 'MDAPLQDLKGCRVLVVEDEYFIADYLAQRLTAAGAVLLGPVPTLGKVLALV' A
#
# COMPACT_ATOMS: atom_id res chain seq x y z
N MET A 1 -15.59 -13.80 3.75
CA MET A 1 -16.06 -12.41 3.56
C MET A 1 -15.01 -11.52 4.20
N ASP A 2 -14.13 -10.93 3.41
CA ASP A 2 -13.09 -10.04 3.93
C ASP A 2 -13.75 -8.87 4.66
N ALA A 3 -13.38 -8.67 5.92
CA ALA A 3 -13.83 -7.50 6.66
C ALA A 3 -13.38 -6.25 5.91
N PRO A 4 -14.25 -5.24 5.69
CA PRO A 4 -13.81 -3.99 5.10
C PRO A 4 -12.66 -3.43 5.94
N LEU A 5 -11.64 -2.85 5.29
CA LEU A 5 -10.59 -2.10 5.99
C LEU A 5 -11.30 -0.96 6.73
N GLN A 6 -11.65 -1.18 7.99
CA GLN A 6 -12.43 -0.24 8.79
C GLN A 6 -11.50 0.92 9.16
N ASP A 7 -11.58 1.95 8.32
CA ASP A 7 -11.02 3.30 8.45
C ASP A 7 -9.49 3.37 8.65
N LEU A 8 -8.74 3.38 7.55
CA LEU A 8 -7.28 3.57 7.53
C LEU A 8 -6.87 5.05 7.48
N LYS A 9 -7.79 5.95 7.83
CA LYS A 9 -7.56 7.39 7.74
C LYS A 9 -6.35 7.83 8.58
N GLY A 10 -5.36 8.39 7.90
CA GLY A 10 -4.12 8.87 8.53
C GLY A 10 -3.03 7.81 8.72
N CYS A 11 -3.30 6.54 8.38
CA CYS A 11 -2.26 5.51 8.34
C CYS A 11 -1.34 5.74 7.14
N ARG A 12 -0.02 5.69 7.36
CA ARG A 12 0.97 5.72 6.27
C ARG A 12 1.32 4.29 5.89
N VAL A 13 0.97 3.89 4.67
CA VAL A 13 1.07 2.50 4.21
C VAL A 13 2.05 2.40 3.05
N LEU A 14 2.89 1.38 3.11
CA LEU A 14 3.82 1.02 2.06
C LEU A 14 3.40 -0.35 1.50
N VAL A 15 3.17 -0.42 0.19
CA VAL A 15 2.78 -1.66 -0.47
C VAL A 15 4.01 -2.26 -1.12
N VAL A 16 4.43 -3.43 -0.63
CA VAL A 16 5.55 -4.19 -1.17
C VAL A 16 4.99 -5.45 -1.81
N GLU A 17 4.93 -5.44 -3.13
CA GLU A 17 4.44 -6.56 -3.94
C GLU A 17 5.30 -6.65 -5.20
N ASP A 18 5.64 -7.86 -5.60
CA ASP A 18 6.46 -8.14 -6.78
C ASP A 18 5.67 -7.97 -8.08
N GLU A 19 4.36 -8.22 -8.04
CA GLU A 19 3.45 -8.04 -9.16
C GLU A 19 2.82 -6.63 -9.20
N TYR A 20 3.08 -5.89 -10.28
CA TYR A 20 2.60 -4.52 -10.47
C TYR A 20 1.06 -4.39 -10.35
N PHE A 21 0.31 -5.28 -10.99
CA PHE A 21 -1.16 -5.21 -10.98
C PHE A 21 -1.75 -5.43 -9.58
N ILE A 22 -1.13 -6.31 -8.79
CA ILE A 22 -1.55 -6.57 -7.42
C ILE A 22 -1.19 -5.36 -6.54
N ALA A 23 0.03 -4.83 -6.68
CA ALA A 23 0.47 -3.63 -5.98
C ALA A 23 -0.47 -2.44 -6.22
N ASP A 24 -0.83 -2.22 -7.49
CA ASP A 24 -1.73 -1.15 -7.90
C ASP A 24 -3.15 -1.36 -7.38
N TYR A 25 -3.68 -2.59 -7.45
CA TYR A 25 -4.98 -2.93 -6.88
C TYR A 25 -5.04 -2.66 -5.37
N LEU A 26 -4.02 -3.09 -4.63
CA LEU A 26 -3.92 -2.84 -3.19
C LEU A 26 -3.81 -1.34 -2.89
N ALA A 27 -3.00 -0.61 -3.66
CA ALA A 27 -2.86 0.83 -3.52
C ALA A 27 -4.21 1.56 -3.69
N GLN A 28 -4.99 1.19 -4.70
CA GLN A 28 -6.32 1.76 -4.92
C GLN A 28 -7.26 1.47 -3.74
N ARG A 29 -7.28 0.24 -3.24
CA ARG A 29 -8.12 -0.19 -2.11
C ARG A 29 -7.75 0.53 -0.80
N LEU A 30 -6.46 0.67 -0.53
CA LEU A 30 -5.93 1.36 0.66
C LEU A 30 -6.23 2.86 0.60
N THR A 31 -6.08 3.48 -0.57
CA THR A 31 -6.44 4.90 -0.79
C THR A 31 -7.93 5.13 -0.57
N ALA A 32 -8.78 4.25 -1.11
CA ALA A 32 -10.24 4.32 -0.91
C ALA A 32 -10.64 4.18 0.57
N ALA A 33 -9.82 3.50 1.37
CA ALA A 33 -10.00 3.37 2.83
C ALA A 33 -9.39 4.55 3.63
N GLY A 34 -8.85 5.59 2.98
CA GLY A 34 -8.32 6.79 3.63
C GLY A 34 -6.82 6.72 4.01
N ALA A 35 -6.11 5.66 3.62
CA ALA A 35 -4.69 5.54 3.88
C ALA A 35 -3.86 6.52 3.04
N VAL A 36 -2.71 6.93 3.57
CA VAL A 36 -1.69 7.69 2.85
C VAL A 36 -0.65 6.71 2.33
N LEU A 37 -0.61 6.50 1.00
CA LEU A 37 0.40 5.66 0.38
C LEU A 37 1.76 6.36 0.32
N LEU A 38 2.78 5.66 0.78
CA LEU A 38 4.19 6.06 0.62
C LEU A 38 4.75 5.67 -0.76
N GLY A 39 4.00 4.86 -1.51
CA GLY A 39 4.32 4.41 -2.86
C GLY A 39 4.31 2.88 -2.97
N PRO A 40 3.97 2.32 -4.13
CA PRO A 40 4.22 0.92 -4.43
C PRO A 40 5.72 0.73 -4.70
N VAL A 41 6.29 -0.31 -4.12
CA VAL A 41 7.72 -0.62 -4.19
C VAL A 41 7.85 -2.12 -4.45
N PRO A 42 8.60 -2.53 -5.48
CA PRO A 42 8.60 -3.93 -5.87
C PRO A 42 9.37 -4.83 -4.87
N THR A 43 10.20 -4.23 -3.99
CA THR A 43 10.89 -4.93 -2.92
C THR A 43 11.15 -4.01 -1.72
N LEU A 44 11.16 -4.59 -0.50
CA LEU A 44 11.60 -3.92 0.73
C LEU A 44 13.01 -3.31 0.60
N GLY A 45 13.90 -3.99 -0.13
CA GLY A 45 15.27 -3.51 -0.35
C GLY A 45 15.37 -2.17 -1.09
N LYS A 46 14.43 -1.88 -2.00
CA LYS A 46 14.39 -0.57 -2.69
C LYS A 46 13.91 0.56 -1.79
N VAL A 47 13.14 0.24 -0.74
CA VAL A 47 12.58 1.20 0.22
C VAL A 47 13.64 1.68 1.19
N LEU A 48 14.42 0.75 1.75
CA LEU A 48 15.47 1.05 2.72
C LEU A 48 16.60 1.90 2.12
N ALA A 49 16.69 2.00 0.79
CA ALA A 49 17.63 2.88 0.09
C ALA A 49 17.14 4.34 -0.06
N LEU A 50 15.89 4.64 0.31
CA LEU A 50 15.25 5.96 0.17
C LEU A 50 15.24 6.77 1.49
N VAL A 51 15.76 6.22 2.59
CA VAL A 51 15.86 6.81 3.94
C VAL A 51 17.28 6.72 4.44
#